data_AF-V5YPD1-F1
#
_entry.id   AF-V5YPD1-F1
#
_cell.length_a   1.000
_cell.length_b   1.000
_cell.length_c   1.000
_cell.angle_alpha   90.00
_cell.angle_beta   90.00
_cell.angle_gamma   90.00
#
_symmetry.space_group_name_H-M   'P 1'
#
loop_
_entity.id
_entity.type
_entity.pdbx_description
1 polymer ?
#
loop_
_entity_poly.entity_id
_entity_poly.type
_entity_poly.pdbx_seq_one_letter_code
_entity_poly.pdbx_strand_id
1 'polypeptide(L)'
;MEKMHCIAVVLEEGASWSTDLVNRAGGKIYRTYLFDALKRLNVCETSSSYELHPLYTTPLKDDERGSLAMELESHETDAVMYIPCSVLHELPEGSFVDFQEDVIPEGLSRADAFRAMKDYVRGNPILEMPAASPRSVGAIEDQLMSERG
;
A
#
# COMPACT_ATOMS: atom_id res chain seq x y z
N MET A 1 16.25 3.82 -22.78
CA MET A 1 15.88 2.63 -21.99
C MET A 1 14.72 3.05 -21.09
N GLU A 2 13.70 2.20 -20.96
CA GLU A 2 12.55 2.49 -20.11
C GLU A 2 12.93 2.36 -18.63
N LYS A 3 12.32 3.17 -17.77
CA LYS A 3 12.58 3.20 -16.33
C LYS A 3 11.32 2.97 -15.51
N MET A 4 11.46 2.42 -14.32
CA MET A 4 10.39 2.20 -13.34
C MET A 4 10.81 2.80 -12.00
N HIS A 5 9.86 3.38 -11.26
CA HIS A 5 10.13 3.90 -9.92
C HIS A 5 9.12 3.31 -8.95
N CYS A 6 9.51 2.23 -8.29
CA CYS A 6 8.63 1.55 -7.34
C CYS A 6 8.72 2.20 -5.96
N ILE A 7 7.56 2.43 -5.35
CA ILE A 7 7.44 2.95 -3.99
C ILE A 7 6.44 2.05 -3.26
N ALA A 8 6.82 1.61 -2.06
CA ALA A 8 5.87 0.99 -1.14
C ALA A 8 5.28 2.05 -0.21
N VAL A 9 3.99 1.93 0.09
CA VAL A 9 3.27 2.82 1.00
C VAL A 9 2.48 2.01 2.03
N VAL A 10 2.47 2.47 3.29
CA VAL A 10 1.67 1.90 4.38
C VAL A 10 0.46 2.75 4.67
N LEU A 11 -0.71 2.13 4.64
CA LEU A 11 -1.99 2.75 5.00
C LEU A 11 -2.63 1.99 6.16
N GLU A 12 -3.38 2.70 7.01
CA GLU A 12 -4.18 2.06 8.05
C GLU A 12 -5.51 1.55 7.45
N GLU A 13 -5.73 0.25 7.47
CA GLU A 13 -6.90 -0.42 6.86
C GLU A 13 -7.92 -0.93 7.91
N GLY A 14 -7.78 -0.56 9.18
CA GLY A 14 -8.62 -1.10 10.26
C GLY A 14 -10.13 -1.05 10.02
N ALA A 15 -10.64 -0.09 9.24
CA ALA A 15 -12.06 0.02 8.89
C ALA A 15 -12.59 -1.14 8.01
N SER A 16 -11.71 -1.81 7.26
CA SER A 16 -12.06 -2.94 6.39
C SER A 16 -12.10 -4.28 7.14
N TRP A 17 -11.74 -4.29 8.43
CA TRP A 17 -11.63 -5.49 9.25
C TRP A 17 -12.68 -5.53 10.36
N SER A 18 -12.94 -6.73 10.89
CA SER A 18 -13.85 -6.89 12.02
C SER A 18 -13.29 -6.19 13.26
N THR A 19 -14.16 -5.63 14.10
CA THR A 19 -13.75 -4.95 15.33
C THR A 19 -12.96 -5.87 16.27
N ASP A 20 -13.28 -7.17 16.30
CA ASP A 20 -12.53 -8.16 17.07
C ASP A 20 -11.07 -8.28 16.60
N LEU A 21 -10.85 -8.42 15.28
CA LEU A 21 -9.51 -8.49 14.71
C LEU A 21 -8.72 -7.21 14.97
N VAL A 22 -9.35 -6.04 14.81
CA VAL A 22 -8.70 -4.75 15.08
C VAL A 22 -8.29 -4.64 16.56
N ASN A 23 -9.15 -5.07 17.49
CA ASN A 23 -8.83 -5.05 18.91
C ASN A 23 -7.65 -5.98 19.24
N ARG A 24 -7.66 -7.21 18.69
CA ARG A 24 -6.56 -8.18 18.85
C ARG A 24 -5.26 -7.67 18.24
N ALA A 25 -5.33 -6.91 17.14
CA ALA A 25 -4.19 -6.26 16.49
C ALA A 25 -3.61 -5.09 17.28
N GLY A 26 -4.14 -4.76 18.48
CA GLY A 26 -3.70 -3.61 19.25
C GLY A 26 -4.33 -2.28 18.82
N GLY A 27 -5.47 -2.35 18.12
CA GLY A 27 -6.28 -1.22 17.70
C GLY A 27 -6.04 -0.74 16.26
N LYS A 28 -5.02 -1.26 15.58
CA LYS A 28 -4.70 -0.88 14.20
C LYS A 28 -4.23 -2.07 13.37
N ILE A 29 -4.67 -2.08 12.13
CA ILE A 29 -4.22 -3.01 11.09
C ILE A 29 -3.72 -2.15 9.93
N TYR A 30 -2.53 -2.47 9.46
CA TYR A 30 -1.89 -1.74 8.38
C TYR A 30 -1.75 -2.62 7.16
N ARG A 31 -1.81 -1.99 5.99
CA ARG A 31 -1.56 -2.64 4.72
C ARG A 31 -0.49 -1.91 3.94
N THR A 32 0.46 -2.70 3.44
CA THR A 32 1.50 -2.21 2.55
C THR A 32 1.06 -2.43 1.11
N TYR A 33 1.23 -1.41 0.28
CA TYR A 33 0.99 -1.48 -1.16
C TYR A 33 2.24 -1.06 -1.91
N LEU A 34 2.42 -1.60 -3.11
CA LEU A 34 3.42 -1.18 -4.07
C LEU A 34 2.74 -0.41 -5.21
N PHE A 35 3.32 0.68 -5.64
CA PHE A 35 2.92 1.37 -6.86
C PHE A 35 4.15 1.85 -7.63
N ASP A 36 3.93 2.19 -8.90
CA ASP A 36 4.94 2.74 -9.79
C ASP A 36 4.69 4.25 -9.97
N ALA A 37 5.56 5.07 -9.38
CA ALA A 37 5.42 6.53 -9.34
C ALA A 37 5.54 7.19 -10.72
N LEU A 38 6.10 6.48 -11.71
CA LEU A 38 6.15 6.94 -13.10
C LEU A 38 4.90 6.55 -13.91
N LYS A 39 4.02 5.68 -13.37
CA LYS A 39 2.78 5.23 -14.03
C LYS A 39 1.56 5.84 -13.33
N ARG A 40 1.05 6.94 -13.88
CA ARG A 40 -0.18 7.61 -13.43
C ARG A 40 -1.37 7.26 -14.33
N LEU A 41 -2.52 7.00 -13.73
CA LEU A 41 -3.75 6.63 -14.43
C LEU A 41 -4.83 7.68 -14.16
N ASN A 42 -5.55 8.09 -15.20
CA ASN A 42 -6.71 8.97 -15.04
C ASN A 42 -7.96 8.10 -14.87
N VAL A 43 -8.21 7.67 -13.64
CA VAL A 43 -9.37 6.82 -13.29
C VAL A 43 -10.66 7.65 -13.20
N CYS A 44 -10.54 8.94 -12.90
CA CYS A 44 -11.59 9.94 -13.02
C CYS A 44 -11.12 11.12 -13.89
N GLU A 45 -12.06 11.89 -14.44
CA GLU A 45 -11.76 13.01 -15.35
C GLU A 45 -10.93 14.13 -14.71
N THR A 46 -10.91 14.20 -13.37
CA THR A 46 -10.37 15.35 -12.62
C THR A 46 -9.01 15.12 -11.96
N SER A 47 -8.58 13.87 -11.70
CA SER A 47 -7.31 13.64 -11.00
C SER A 47 -6.59 12.36 -11.43
N SER A 48 -5.28 12.47 -11.61
CA SER A 48 -4.41 11.31 -11.79
C SER A 48 -4.28 10.53 -10.50
N SER A 49 -4.36 9.22 -10.60
CA SER A 49 -4.25 8.26 -9.50
C SER A 49 -3.10 7.28 -9.73
N TYR A 50 -2.54 6.77 -8.64
CA TYR A 50 -1.67 5.61 -8.68
C TYR A 50 -2.49 4.34 -8.49
N GLU A 51 -2.04 3.26 -9.13
CA GLU A 51 -2.56 1.90 -8.98
C GLU A 51 -1.73 1.20 -7.89
N LEU A 52 -2.33 1.04 -6.71
CA LEU A 52 -1.70 0.44 -5.53
C LEU A 52 -2.00 -1.05 -5.50
N HIS A 53 -0.94 -1.85 -5.56
CA HIS A 53 -1.00 -3.29 -5.50
C HIS A 53 -0.70 -3.78 -4.08
N PRO A 54 -1.58 -4.56 -3.44
CA PRO A 54 -1.34 -5.02 -2.08
C PRO A 54 -0.14 -5.97 -1.99
N LEU A 55 0.66 -5.80 -0.93
CA LEU A 55 1.81 -6.62 -0.61
C LEU A 55 1.55 -7.52 0.59
N TYR A 56 1.29 -6.95 1.77
CA TYR A 56 1.01 -7.70 2.98
C TYR A 56 0.36 -6.80 4.03
N THR A 57 -0.35 -7.44 4.95
CA THR A 57 -1.11 -6.85 6.05
C THR A 57 -0.40 -7.18 7.35
N THR A 58 -0.29 -6.18 8.22
CA THR A 58 0.45 -6.31 9.48
C THR A 58 -0.37 -5.72 10.61
N PRO A 59 -0.56 -6.46 11.73
CA PRO A 59 -1.18 -5.89 12.92
C PRO A 59 -0.19 -4.96 13.64
N LEU A 60 -0.68 -3.99 14.40
CA LEU A 60 0.19 -3.19 15.27
C LEU A 60 0.83 -4.02 16.38
N LYS A 61 0.11 -5.03 16.87
CA LYS A 61 0.57 -5.99 17.87
C LYS A 61 0.25 -7.41 17.43
N ASP A 62 1.21 -8.29 17.60
CA ASP A 62 1.06 -9.72 17.41
C ASP A 62 1.73 -10.49 18.55
N ASP A 63 1.46 -11.78 18.64
CA ASP A 63 2.22 -12.69 19.48
C ASP A 63 3.57 -13.04 18.85
N GLU A 64 4.47 -13.65 19.64
CA GLU A 64 5.81 -14.05 19.19
C GLU A 64 5.79 -15.07 18.03
N ARG A 65 4.65 -15.70 17.78
CA ARG A 65 4.47 -16.70 16.72
C ARG A 65 3.89 -16.10 15.44
N GLY A 66 3.47 -14.83 15.45
CA GLY A 66 2.83 -14.17 14.32
C GLY A 66 1.43 -14.72 14.03
N SER A 67 0.73 -15.25 15.02
CA SER A 67 -0.54 -15.95 14.79
C SER A 67 -1.60 -15.04 14.16
N LEU A 68 -1.63 -13.75 14.52
CA LEU A 68 -2.58 -12.81 13.95
C LEU A 68 -2.18 -12.38 12.54
N ALA A 69 -0.88 -12.20 12.27
CA ALA A 69 -0.39 -11.94 10.92
C ALA A 69 -0.76 -13.10 9.97
N MET A 70 -0.62 -14.35 10.41
CA MET A 70 -1.05 -15.53 9.62
C MET A 70 -2.56 -15.55 9.39
N GLU A 71 -3.36 -15.18 10.40
CA GLU A 71 -4.81 -15.08 10.26
C GLU A 71 -5.21 -13.99 9.26
N LEU A 72 -4.61 -12.80 9.37
CA LEU A 72 -4.82 -11.69 8.44
C LEU A 72 -4.42 -12.07 7.02
N GLU A 73 -3.25 -12.70 6.83
CA GLU A 73 -2.76 -13.17 5.53
C GLU A 73 -3.78 -14.07 4.82
N SER A 74 -4.44 -14.98 5.57
CA SER A 74 -5.46 -15.87 5.00
C SER A 74 -6.74 -15.18 4.52
N HIS A 75 -6.93 -13.92 4.90
CA HIS A 75 -8.09 -13.09 4.55
C HIS A 75 -7.72 -11.93 3.61
N GLU A 76 -6.45 -11.84 3.18
CA GLU A 76 -6.01 -10.80 2.26
C GLU A 76 -6.64 -10.94 0.88
N THR A 77 -6.92 -9.79 0.28
CA THR A 77 -7.43 -9.69 -1.10
C THR A 77 -6.37 -9.11 -2.04
N ASP A 78 -6.16 -9.68 -3.22
CA ASP A 78 -5.25 -9.09 -4.22
C ASP A 78 -5.86 -7.89 -4.97
N ALA A 79 -6.98 -7.35 -4.49
CA ALA A 79 -7.65 -6.21 -5.08
C ALA A 79 -6.74 -4.97 -5.10
N VAL A 80 -6.58 -4.39 -6.29
CA VAL A 80 -5.86 -3.13 -6.48
C VAL A 80 -6.70 -1.95 -5.99
N MET A 81 -6.04 -0.96 -5.42
CA MET A 81 -6.65 0.29 -4.99
C MET A 81 -6.19 1.43 -5.89
N TYR A 82 -7.07 2.38 -6.21
CA TYR A 82 -6.70 3.58 -6.95
C TYR A 82 -6.77 4.79 -6.03
N ILE A 83 -5.63 5.41 -5.74
CA ILE A 83 -5.55 6.58 -4.86
C ILE A 83 -5.05 7.78 -5.66
N PRO A 84 -5.71 8.96 -5.57
CA PRO A 84 -5.20 10.17 -6.20
C PRO A 84 -3.79 10.52 -5.76
N CYS A 85 -2.98 10.98 -6.72
CA CYS A 85 -1.57 11.31 -6.48
C CYS A 85 -1.41 12.36 -5.38
N SER A 86 -2.31 13.34 -5.32
CA SER A 86 -2.33 14.39 -4.29
C SER A 86 -2.44 13.83 -2.88
N VAL A 87 -3.36 12.89 -2.67
CA VAL A 87 -3.60 12.26 -1.36
C VAL A 87 -2.36 11.51 -0.88
N LEU A 88 -1.71 10.74 -1.76
CA LEU A 88 -0.47 10.04 -1.37
C LEU A 88 0.62 11.04 -0.99
N HIS A 89 0.81 12.12 -1.74
CA HIS A 89 1.86 13.10 -1.44
C HIS A 89 1.65 13.86 -0.12
N GLU A 90 0.48 13.77 0.51
CA GLU A 90 0.17 14.36 1.82
C GLU A 90 0.41 13.42 3.00
N LEU A 91 0.75 12.14 2.75
CA LEU A 91 1.00 11.18 3.81
C LEU A 91 2.26 11.53 4.60
N PRO A 92 2.29 11.19 5.91
CA PRO A 92 3.42 11.54 6.77
C PRO A 92 4.71 10.86 6.34
N GLU A 93 5.83 11.47 6.71
CA GLU A 93 7.15 10.86 6.57
C GLU A 93 7.19 9.50 7.31
N GLY A 94 7.81 8.51 6.69
CA GLY A 94 7.83 7.12 7.18
C GLY A 94 6.66 6.25 6.67
N SER A 95 5.63 6.83 6.02
CA SER A 95 4.62 6.03 5.32
C SER A 95 5.14 5.38 4.04
N PHE A 96 6.32 5.77 3.57
CA PHE A 96 6.88 5.34 2.29
C PHE A 96 8.23 4.65 2.44
N VAL A 97 8.44 3.66 1.57
CA VAL A 97 9.75 3.09 1.27
C VAL A 97 10.00 3.28 -0.22
N ASP A 98 11.02 4.07 -0.56
CA ASP A 98 11.40 4.37 -1.93
C ASP A 98 12.51 3.42 -2.41
N PHE A 99 12.19 2.57 -3.40
CA PHE A 99 13.14 1.61 -4.00
C PHE A 99 14.06 2.24 -5.05
N GLN A 100 13.98 3.55 -5.24
CA GLN A 100 14.64 4.34 -6.26
C GLN A 100 14.16 3.99 -7.68
N GLU A 101 14.52 4.87 -8.61
CA GLU A 101 14.29 4.66 -10.03
C GLU A 101 15.30 3.63 -10.58
N ASP A 102 14.80 2.62 -11.28
CA ASP A 102 15.61 1.59 -11.91
C ASP A 102 15.28 1.44 -13.40
N VAL A 103 16.26 0.95 -14.17
CA VAL A 103 16.14 0.71 -15.60
C VAL A 103 15.53 -0.67 -15.82
N ILE A 104 14.48 -0.73 -16.65
CA ILE A 104 13.85 -2.00 -17.00
C ILE A 104 14.81 -2.79 -17.89
N PRO A 105 15.15 -4.05 -17.54
CA PRO A 105 16.01 -4.89 -18.35
C PRO A 105 15.50 -5.04 -19.79
N GLU A 106 16.43 -5.08 -20.75
CA GLU A 106 16.08 -5.27 -22.15
C GLU A 106 15.33 -6.60 -22.35
N GLY A 107 14.22 -6.55 -23.09
CA GLY A 107 13.36 -7.70 -23.33
C GLY A 107 12.33 -7.99 -22.23
N LEU A 108 12.37 -7.28 -21.09
CA LEU A 108 11.34 -7.38 -20.05
C LEU A 108 10.27 -6.29 -20.24
N SER A 109 9.00 -6.65 -20.11
CA SER A 109 7.94 -5.65 -20.10
C SER A 109 7.90 -4.92 -18.74
N ARG A 110 7.43 -3.67 -18.72
CA ARG A 110 7.18 -2.94 -17.47
C ARG A 110 6.30 -3.71 -16.49
N ALA A 111 5.26 -4.37 -16.99
CA ALA A 111 4.35 -5.16 -16.16
C ALA A 111 5.04 -6.36 -15.52
N ASP A 112 5.94 -7.03 -16.24
CA ASP A 112 6.70 -8.16 -15.70
C ASP A 112 7.80 -7.69 -14.74
N ALA A 113 8.46 -6.56 -15.03
CA ALA A 113 9.39 -5.91 -14.11
C ALA A 113 8.70 -5.52 -12.80
N PHE A 114 7.52 -4.92 -12.89
CA PHE A 114 6.71 -4.56 -11.73
C PHE A 114 6.27 -5.81 -10.94
N ARG A 115 5.85 -6.89 -11.62
CA ARG A 115 5.50 -8.15 -10.96
C ARG A 115 6.68 -8.75 -10.21
N ALA A 116 7.86 -8.78 -10.83
CA ALA A 116 9.08 -9.26 -10.19
C ALA A 116 9.44 -8.43 -8.95
N MET A 117 9.33 -7.10 -9.02
CA MET A 117 9.52 -6.23 -7.85
C MET A 117 8.49 -6.52 -6.76
N LYS A 118 7.21 -6.67 -7.12
CA LYS A 118 6.14 -7.01 -6.17
C LYS A 118 6.45 -8.32 -5.43
N ASP A 119 6.86 -9.36 -6.14
CA ASP A 119 7.18 -10.66 -5.55
C ASP A 119 8.42 -10.58 -4.66
N TYR A 120 9.44 -9.81 -5.08
CA TYR A 120 10.63 -9.54 -4.27
C TYR A 120 10.28 -8.86 -2.95
N VAL A 121 9.45 -7.80 -2.98
CA VAL A 121 9.06 -7.06 -1.77
C VAL A 121 8.15 -7.89 -0.86
N ARG A 122 7.24 -8.70 -1.42
CA ARG A 122 6.45 -9.64 -0.60
C ARG A 122 7.33 -10.66 0.14
N GLY A 123 8.38 -11.15 -0.52
CA GLY A 123 9.33 -12.09 0.10
C GLY A 123 10.30 -11.46 1.10
N ASN A 124 10.41 -10.13 1.11
CA ASN A 124 11.32 -9.39 1.98
C ASN A 124 10.56 -8.21 2.59
N PRO A 125 9.77 -8.40 3.66
CA PRO A 125 9.00 -7.32 4.29
C PRO A 125 9.93 -6.20 4.78
N ILE A 126 9.64 -4.94 4.42
CA ILE A 126 10.61 -3.83 4.52
C ILE A 126 10.23 -2.81 5.61
N LEU A 127 9.07 -2.95 6.24
CA LEU A 127 8.52 -1.86 7.04
C LEU A 127 8.70 -2.04 8.54
N GLU A 128 9.49 -1.14 9.10
CA GLU A 128 9.27 -0.61 10.44
C GLU A 128 8.00 0.26 10.40
N MET A 129 7.10 0.05 11.37
CA MET A 129 5.87 0.82 11.47
C MET A 129 6.20 2.32 11.60
N PRO A 130 5.58 3.21 10.80
CA PRO A 130 5.82 4.64 10.93
C PRO A 130 5.52 5.11 12.37
N ALA A 131 6.42 5.92 12.93
CA ALA A 131 6.28 6.44 14.29
C ALA A 131 5.05 7.36 14.45
N ALA A 132 4.64 8.00 13.36
CA ALA A 132 3.36 8.70 13.25
C ALA A 132 2.29 7.74 12.71
N SER A 133 1.07 7.83 13.24
CA SER A 133 -0.04 7.01 12.74
C SER A 133 -0.29 7.32 11.26
N PRO A 134 -0.12 6.33 10.35
CA PRO A 134 -0.43 6.54 8.94
C PRO A 134 -1.94 6.79 8.80
N ARG A 135 -2.29 7.56 7.77
CA ARG A 135 -3.69 7.96 7.51
C ARG A 135 -4.53 6.70 7.22
N SER A 136 -5.78 6.68 7.69
CA SER A 136 -6.67 5.56 7.42
C SER A 136 -7.25 5.63 6.01
N VAL A 137 -7.43 4.46 5.39
CA VAL A 137 -8.08 4.34 4.07
C VAL A 137 -9.48 4.94 4.11
N GLY A 138 -10.23 4.75 5.20
CA GLY A 138 -11.55 5.37 5.37
C GLY A 138 -11.51 6.90 5.34
N ALA A 139 -10.50 7.53 5.94
CA ALA A 139 -10.36 8.99 5.88
C ALA A 139 -10.00 9.50 4.48
N ILE A 140 -9.31 8.68 3.67
CA ILE A 140 -9.04 8.98 2.26
C ILE A 140 -10.34 8.89 1.46
N GLU A 141 -11.12 7.83 1.65
CA GLU A 141 -12.40 7.65 0.97
C GLU A 141 -13.40 8.78 1.30
N ASP A 142 -13.51 9.17 2.56
CA ASP A 142 -14.38 10.27 3.02
C ASP A 142 -14.01 11.61 2.36
N GLN A 143 -12.72 11.92 2.24
CA GLN A 143 -12.25 13.14 1.57
C GLN A 143 -12.67 13.14 0.10
N LEU A 144 -12.47 12.02 -0.60
CA LEU A 144 -12.84 11.89 -2.01
C LEU A 144 -14.35 12.02 -2.26
N MET A 145 -15.17 11.56 -1.31
CA MET A 145 -16.62 11.74 -1.37
C MET A 145 -17.03 13.19 -1.11
N SER A 146 -16.33 13.90 -0.21
CA SER A 146 -16.61 15.31 0.10
C SER A 146 -16.27 16.28 -1.02
N GLU A 147 -15.24 15.99 -1.83
CA GLU A 147 -14.81 16.82 -2.96
C GLU A 147 -15.70 16.66 -4.21
N ARG A 148 -16.64 15.70 -4.18
CA ARG A 148 -17.60 15.43 -5.27
C ARG A 148 -18.98 16.06 -5.07
N GLY A 149 -19.25 16.67 -3.90
CA GLY A 149 -20.51 17.35 -3.57
C GLY A 149 -20.46 18.85 -3.78
#